data_AF-A0A0A8UMW3-F1
#
_entry.id   AF-A0A0A8UMW3-F1
#
_cell.length_a   1.000
_cell.length_b   1.000
_cell.length_c   1.000
_cell.angle_alpha   90.00
_cell.angle_beta   90.00
_cell.angle_gamma   90.00
#
_symmetry.space_group_name_H-M   'P 1'
#
loop_
_entity.id
_entity.type
_entity.pdbx_description
1 polymer ?
#
loop_
_entity_poly.entity_id
_entity_poly.type
_entity_poly.pdbx_seq_one_letter_code
_entity_poly.pdbx_strand_id
1 'polypeptide(L)'
;MSIFTQNCKKYNISLAEDAITFYPQKTGIKKRGIHRTLDKQVVIIEVDTYFNEVDKLSDLVLQTRLGGARFIQRDDEKHDTYHNDSFNPDDTHHHLKFPYLINENNLPKILAVLVEYQILSSIERDLFLAAYQKYRMTITSKKDSPYSAVAEAQMSHMSVIDVAKEGEFLDTVEKNTEKKTTHSWSFFPVKVDLDTKKKVSLDYIQTSLT
;
A
#
# COMPACT_ATOMS: atom_id res chain seq x y z
N MET A 1 18.88 9.41 9.42
CA MET A 1 18.23 9.26 8.10
C MET A 1 16.90 9.99 8.14
N SER A 2 16.49 10.74 7.12
CA SER A 2 15.22 11.47 7.18
C SER A 2 14.13 10.62 6.53
N ILE A 3 13.06 10.33 7.28
CA ILE A 3 11.90 9.56 6.81
C ILE A 3 10.79 10.53 6.43
N PHE A 4 10.13 10.26 5.31
CA PHE A 4 8.90 10.93 4.92
C PHE A 4 7.71 10.08 5.36
N THR A 5 6.74 10.70 6.00
CA THR A 5 5.51 10.02 6.44
C THR A 5 4.29 10.76 5.95
N GLN A 6 3.29 10.01 5.48
CA GLN A 6 1.99 10.51 5.09
C GLN A 6 0.89 9.66 5.71
N ASN A 7 -0.07 10.32 6.36
CA ASN A 7 -1.27 9.67 6.86
C ASN A 7 -2.27 9.54 5.71
N CYS A 8 -2.74 8.31 5.46
CA CYS A 8 -3.83 8.00 4.56
C CYS A 8 -4.99 7.37 5.36
N LYS A 9 -6.13 7.12 4.73
CA LYS A 9 -7.35 6.63 5.38
C LYS A 9 -7.19 5.21 5.93
N LYS A 10 -6.53 4.32 5.16
CA LYS A 10 -6.38 2.91 5.55
C LYS A 10 -5.04 2.62 6.20
N TYR A 11 -3.99 3.35 5.80
CA TYR A 11 -2.63 3.15 6.25
C TYR A 11 -2.00 4.50 6.54
N ASN A 12 -1.17 4.58 7.58
CA ASN A 12 -0.11 5.58 7.58
C ASN A 12 1.09 4.95 6.86
N ILE A 13 1.74 5.73 6.00
CA ILE A 13 2.80 5.23 5.13
C ILE A 13 4.06 6.05 5.36
N SER A 14 5.17 5.35 5.60
CA SER A 14 6.50 5.95 5.74
C SER A 14 7.42 5.47 4.62
N LEU A 15 8.30 6.36 4.14
CA LEU A 15 9.34 6.08 3.14
C LEU A 15 10.72 6.23 3.74
N ALA A 16 11.56 5.22 3.55
CA ALA A 16 12.94 5.18 4.03
C ALA A 16 13.83 4.56 2.93
N GLU A 17 14.62 5.37 2.22
CA GLU A 17 15.54 4.93 1.14
C GLU A 17 14.93 3.92 0.17
N ASP A 18 15.12 2.63 0.43
CA ASP A 18 14.69 1.49 -0.39
C ASP A 18 13.42 0.80 0.13
N ALA A 19 12.71 1.35 1.11
CA ALA A 19 11.58 0.70 1.75
C ALA A 19 10.37 1.61 1.97
N ILE A 20 9.20 0.97 1.94
CA ILE A 20 7.90 1.55 2.32
C ILE A 20 7.38 0.80 3.54
N THR A 21 7.05 1.51 4.60
CA THR A 21 6.39 0.94 5.78
C THR A 21 4.91 1.29 5.78
N PHE A 22 4.06 0.29 5.97
CA PHE A 22 2.61 0.41 6.08
C PHE A 22 2.16 0.16 7.52
N TYR A 23 1.56 1.16 8.14
CA TYR A 23 0.93 1.07 9.45
C TYR A 23 -0.60 1.03 9.26
N PRO A 24 -1.22 -0.16 9.26
CA PRO A 24 -2.67 -0.27 9.06
C PRO A 24 -3.44 0.43 10.17
N GLN A 25 -4.47 1.18 9.77
CA GLN A 25 -5.39 1.80 10.71
C GLN A 25 -6.48 0.81 11.14
N LYS A 26 -7.02 1.04 12.33
CA LYS A 26 -8.18 0.29 12.84
C LYS A 26 -9.40 0.61 11.98
N THR A 27 -10.17 -0.41 11.62
CA THR A 27 -11.41 -0.22 10.84
C THR A 27 -12.57 0.31 11.70
N GLY A 28 -12.43 0.28 13.03
CA GLY A 28 -13.50 0.51 14.00
C GLY A 28 -14.39 -0.71 14.26
N ILE A 29 -14.19 -1.81 13.51
CA ILE A 29 -14.90 -3.07 13.70
C ILE A 29 -14.11 -3.94 14.68
N LYS A 30 -14.80 -4.51 15.67
CA LYS A 30 -14.25 -5.52 16.57
C LYS A 30 -14.71 -6.90 16.16
N LYS A 31 -13.80 -7.88 16.17
CA LYS A 31 -14.14 -9.30 15.97
C LYS A 31 -14.09 -10.03 17.30
N ARG A 32 -15.07 -10.91 17.52
CA ARG A 32 -15.07 -11.82 18.67
C ARG A 32 -14.31 -13.08 18.31
N GLY A 33 -13.27 -13.37 19.07
CA GLY A 33 -12.52 -14.62 19.02
C GLY A 33 -12.83 -15.47 20.23
N ILE A 34 -12.88 -16.79 20.03
CA ILE A 34 -12.88 -17.75 21.14
C ILE A 34 -11.42 -18.13 21.38
N HIS A 35 -10.90 -17.81 22.55
CA HIS A 35 -9.56 -18.19 22.97
C HIS A 35 -9.64 -19.22 24.11
N ARG A 36 -8.72 -20.17 24.12
CA ARG A 36 -8.57 -21.12 25.23
C ARG A 36 -7.36 -20.73 26.04
N THR A 37 -7.56 -20.50 27.33
CA THR A 37 -6.46 -20.25 28.26
C THR A 37 -5.63 -21.53 28.46
N LEU A 38 -4.45 -21.38 29.08
CA LEU A 38 -3.59 -22.53 29.46
C LEU A 38 -4.35 -23.55 30.34
N ASP A 39 -5.28 -23.07 31.16
CA ASP A 39 -6.15 -23.89 32.02
C ASP A 39 -7.39 -24.45 31.29
N LYS A 40 -7.42 -24.38 29.95
CA LYS A 40 -8.52 -24.84 29.08
C LYS A 40 -9.85 -24.11 29.29
N GLN A 41 -9.87 -22.97 29.97
CA GLN A 41 -11.07 -22.15 30.05
C GLN A 41 -11.31 -21.46 28.70
N VAL A 42 -12.57 -21.41 28.30
CA VAL A 42 -12.99 -20.73 27.08
C VAL A 42 -13.31 -19.30 27.42
N VAL A 43 -12.56 -18.36 26.85
CA VAL A 43 -12.80 -16.92 26.98
C VAL A 43 -13.16 -16.33 25.62
N ILE A 44 -14.13 -15.43 25.63
CA ILE A 44 -14.47 -14.64 24.44
C ILE A 44 -13.69 -13.34 24.54
N ILE A 45 -12.84 -13.08 23.56
CA ILE A 45 -12.08 -11.84 23.47
C ILE A 45 -12.59 -11.02 22.30
N GLU A 46 -12.65 -9.70 22.48
CA GLU A 46 -12.89 -8.77 21.38
C GLU A 46 -11.54 -8.20 20.95
N VAL A 47 -11.24 -8.35 19.66
CA VAL A 47 -10.00 -7.88 19.05
C VAL A 47 -10.33 -6.83 18.01
N ASP A 48 -9.60 -5.72 18.03
CA ASP A 48 -9.69 -4.68 17.00
C ASP A 48 -9.28 -5.26 15.65
N THR A 49 -10.00 -4.89 14.59
CA THR A 49 -9.62 -5.26 13.23
C THR A 49 -8.95 -4.12 12.50
N TYR A 50 -8.02 -4.49 11.63
CA TYR A 50 -7.16 -3.60 10.88
C TYR A 50 -7.40 -3.80 9.38
N PHE A 51 -7.13 -2.76 8.61
CA PHE A 51 -6.98 -2.90 7.16
C PHE A 51 -5.81 -3.84 6.86
N ASN A 52 -5.96 -4.76 5.89
CA ASN A 52 -4.89 -5.70 5.49
C ASN A 52 -4.75 -5.87 3.97
N GLU A 53 -5.28 -4.96 3.15
CA GLU A 53 -5.14 -4.99 1.70
C GLU A 53 -3.69 -5.11 1.21
N VAL A 54 -2.69 -4.82 2.06
CA VAL A 54 -1.27 -5.16 1.79
C VAL A 54 -1.09 -6.66 1.49
N ASP A 55 -1.88 -7.55 2.09
CA ASP A 55 -1.89 -9.00 1.81
C ASP A 55 -2.34 -9.34 0.38
N LYS A 56 -2.92 -8.37 -0.36
CA LYS A 56 -3.24 -8.56 -1.79
C LYS A 56 -2.00 -8.50 -2.69
N LEU A 57 -0.87 -8.02 -2.18
CA LEU A 57 0.41 -8.01 -2.91
C LEU A 57 1.05 -9.39 -2.86
N SER A 58 0.63 -10.27 -3.78
CA SER A 58 1.24 -11.60 -3.89
C SER A 58 2.69 -11.53 -4.37
N ASP A 59 3.47 -12.59 -4.13
CA ASP A 59 4.85 -12.69 -4.59
C ASP A 59 5.01 -12.39 -6.09
N LEU A 60 4.04 -12.83 -6.91
CA LEU A 60 4.06 -12.53 -8.34
C LEU A 60 3.96 -11.02 -8.61
N VAL A 61 3.10 -10.31 -7.87
CA VAL A 61 2.95 -8.85 -7.99
C VAL A 61 4.22 -8.15 -7.52
N LEU A 62 4.78 -8.59 -6.40
CA LEU A 62 6.03 -8.05 -5.87
C LEU A 62 7.17 -8.19 -6.88
N GLN A 63 7.30 -9.37 -7.49
CA GLN A 63 8.34 -9.66 -8.47
C GLN A 63 8.13 -8.89 -9.79
N THR A 64 6.92 -8.90 -10.34
CA THR A 64 6.66 -8.42 -11.71
C THR A 64 6.21 -6.97 -11.80
N ARG A 65 5.53 -6.45 -10.78
CA ARG A 65 4.93 -5.11 -10.78
C ARG A 65 5.61 -4.15 -9.82
N LEU A 66 6.40 -4.64 -8.87
CA LEU A 66 7.16 -3.84 -7.91
C LEU A 66 8.66 -4.15 -7.96
N GLY A 67 9.12 -4.69 -9.10
CA GLY A 67 10.55 -4.79 -9.42
C GLY A 67 11.35 -5.67 -8.47
N GLY A 68 10.76 -6.77 -7.98
CA GLY A 68 11.45 -7.68 -7.06
C GLY A 68 11.42 -7.23 -5.60
N ALA A 69 10.44 -6.39 -5.22
CA ALA A 69 10.24 -6.03 -3.83
C ALA A 69 9.96 -7.28 -2.96
N ARG A 70 10.21 -7.17 -1.65
CA ARG A 70 9.90 -8.23 -0.68
C ARG A 70 9.42 -7.64 0.63
N PHE A 71 8.57 -8.37 1.34
CA PHE A 71 8.27 -8.04 2.72
C PHE A 71 9.47 -8.35 3.62
N ILE A 72 9.71 -7.47 4.60
CA ILE A 72 10.68 -7.66 5.68
C ILE A 72 9.92 -8.19 6.89
N GLN A 73 10.43 -9.28 7.44
CA GLN A 73 9.86 -9.91 8.64
C GLN A 73 10.42 -9.23 9.90
N ARG A 74 9.74 -9.40 11.04
CA ARG A 74 10.16 -8.78 12.30
C ARG A 74 11.55 -9.24 12.78
N ASP A 75 11.96 -10.45 12.39
CA ASP A 75 13.23 -11.07 12.71
C ASP A 75 14.35 -10.80 11.68
N ASP A 76 14.07 -10.09 10.59
CA ASP A 76 15.11 -9.63 9.66
C ASP A 76 16.09 -8.69 10.40
N GLU A 77 17.39 -8.87 10.20
CA GLU A 77 18.48 -8.12 10.88
C GLU A 77 18.33 -6.58 10.77
N LYS A 78 17.71 -6.11 9.70
CA LYS A 78 17.57 -4.67 9.39
C LYS A 78 16.18 -4.11 9.70
N HIS A 79 15.29 -4.89 10.31
CA HIS A 79 13.92 -4.47 10.62
C HIS A 79 13.90 -3.12 11.36
N ASP A 80 14.71 -2.99 12.41
CA ASP A 80 14.73 -1.79 13.26
C ASP A 80 15.22 -0.53 12.55
N THR A 81 15.99 -0.68 11.46
CA THR A 81 16.50 0.47 10.69
C THR A 81 15.40 1.23 9.96
N TYR A 82 14.22 0.62 9.80
CA TYR A 82 13.08 1.20 9.12
C TYR A 82 12.13 1.96 10.06
N HIS A 83 12.39 1.95 11.38
CA HIS A 83 11.59 2.61 12.42
C HIS A 83 12.21 3.93 12.88
N ASN A 84 12.47 4.84 11.94
CA ASN A 84 12.95 6.20 12.25
C ASN A 84 11.88 7.28 12.03
N ASP A 85 10.61 6.89 12.16
CA ASP A 85 9.45 7.77 12.21
C ASP A 85 8.90 7.83 13.65
N SER A 86 7.76 8.48 13.83
CA SER A 86 7.14 8.64 15.15
C SER A 86 6.16 7.51 15.52
N PHE A 87 6.03 6.46 14.71
CA PHE A 87 5.13 5.36 15.01
C PHE A 87 5.77 4.35 15.95
N ASN A 88 4.93 3.66 16.72
CA ASN A 88 5.39 2.65 17.64
C ASN A 88 5.86 1.40 16.86
N PRO A 89 7.12 0.97 16.97
CA PRO A 89 7.61 -0.23 16.28
C PRO A 89 6.94 -1.52 16.77
N ASP A 90 6.34 -1.52 17.97
CA ASP A 90 5.64 -2.71 18.46
C ASP A 90 4.26 -2.92 17.81
N ASP A 91 3.66 -1.85 17.28
CA ASP A 91 2.34 -1.91 16.65
C ASP A 91 2.39 -2.75 15.37
N THR A 92 1.23 -3.20 14.88
CA THR A 92 1.15 -3.92 13.61
C THR A 92 1.62 -3.02 12.46
N HIS A 93 2.58 -3.49 11.67
CA HIS A 93 3.09 -2.80 10.50
C HIS A 93 3.71 -3.80 9.51
N HIS A 94 3.87 -3.37 8.27
CA HIS A 94 4.49 -4.15 7.21
C HIS A 94 5.55 -3.33 6.49
N HIS A 95 6.76 -3.85 6.40
CA HIS A 95 7.84 -3.25 5.65
C HIS A 95 7.96 -3.91 4.28
N LEU A 96 7.90 -3.12 3.22
CA LEU A 96 8.10 -3.54 1.85
C LEU A 96 9.41 -2.95 1.33
N LYS A 97 10.44 -3.80 1.21
CA LYS A 97 11.78 -3.41 0.73
C LYS A 97 11.91 -3.66 -0.77
N PHE A 98 12.50 -2.70 -1.46
CA PHE A 98 12.80 -2.73 -2.87
C PHE A 98 14.29 -3.04 -3.07
N PRO A 99 14.68 -3.65 -4.19
CA PRO A 99 16.09 -3.92 -4.49
C PRO A 99 16.81 -2.70 -5.09
N TYR A 100 16.18 -1.52 -5.05
CA TYR A 100 16.68 -0.24 -5.54
C TYR A 100 16.12 0.89 -4.65
N LEU A 101 16.75 2.06 -4.71
CA LEU A 101 16.31 3.24 -3.96
C LEU A 101 15.00 3.81 -4.52
N ILE A 102 14.09 4.19 -3.64
CA ILE A 102 12.86 4.88 -4.01
C ILE A 102 13.19 6.35 -4.27
N ASN A 103 12.87 6.82 -5.48
CA ASN A 103 13.17 8.16 -5.94
C ASN A 103 11.97 8.79 -6.67
N GLU A 104 12.14 10.02 -7.16
CA GLU A 104 11.06 10.78 -7.81
C GLU A 104 10.54 10.14 -9.11
N ASN A 105 11.38 9.34 -9.78
CA ASN A 105 11.02 8.68 -11.05
C ASN A 105 10.21 7.40 -10.81
N ASN A 106 10.59 6.61 -9.80
CA ASN A 106 9.97 5.32 -9.55
C ASN A 106 8.81 5.36 -8.53
N LEU A 107 8.79 6.34 -7.60
CA LEU A 107 7.73 6.46 -6.60
C LEU A 107 6.32 6.58 -7.21
N PRO A 108 6.05 7.40 -8.24
CA PRO A 108 4.73 7.46 -8.86
C PRO A 108 4.27 6.12 -9.44
N LYS A 109 5.20 5.33 -10.02
CA LYS A 109 4.93 4.00 -10.56
C LYS A 109 4.58 3.01 -9.44
N ILE A 110 5.32 3.03 -8.33
CA ILE A 110 5.04 2.22 -7.13
C ILE A 110 3.65 2.55 -6.58
N LEU A 111 3.34 3.82 -6.37
CA LEU A 111 2.05 4.23 -5.80
C LEU A 111 0.87 3.90 -6.75
N ALA A 112 1.08 3.94 -8.07
CA ALA A 112 0.07 3.51 -9.03
C ALA A 112 -0.30 2.02 -8.87
N VAL A 113 0.68 1.15 -8.58
CA VAL A 113 0.42 -0.25 -8.25
C VAL A 113 -0.35 -0.35 -6.93
N LEU A 114 0.01 0.40 -5.90
CA LEU A 114 -0.74 0.40 -4.63
C LEU A 114 -2.21 0.82 -4.80
N VAL A 115 -2.50 1.71 -5.76
CA VAL A 115 -3.87 2.06 -6.14
C VAL A 115 -4.58 0.92 -6.87
N GLU A 116 -3.92 0.25 -7.81
CA GLU A 116 -4.47 -0.91 -8.55
C GLU A 116 -4.91 -2.03 -7.58
N TYR A 117 -4.16 -2.24 -6.50
CA TYR A 117 -4.47 -3.24 -5.47
C TYR A 117 -5.30 -2.70 -4.30
N GLN A 118 -5.84 -1.48 -4.42
CA GLN A 118 -6.76 -0.85 -3.45
C GLN A 118 -6.17 -0.64 -2.04
N ILE A 119 -4.85 -0.58 -1.93
CA ILE A 119 -4.13 -0.20 -0.71
C ILE A 119 -4.28 1.30 -0.51
N LEU A 120 -4.20 2.05 -1.61
CA LEU A 120 -4.47 3.48 -1.70
C LEU A 120 -5.62 3.78 -2.65
N SER A 121 -6.30 4.90 -2.46
CA SER A 121 -7.13 5.55 -3.48
C SER A 121 -6.29 6.45 -4.40
N SER A 122 -6.82 6.80 -5.57
CA SER A 122 -6.17 7.76 -6.48
C SER A 122 -5.95 9.12 -5.82
N ILE A 123 -6.92 9.58 -5.01
CA ILE A 123 -6.82 10.85 -4.26
C ILE A 123 -5.68 10.78 -3.25
N GLU A 124 -5.56 9.67 -2.50
CA GLU A 124 -4.46 9.50 -1.54
C GLU A 124 -3.11 9.44 -2.24
N ARG A 125 -2.99 8.78 -3.40
CA ARG A 125 -1.78 8.81 -4.21
C ARG A 125 -1.37 10.24 -4.56
N ASP A 126 -2.32 11.04 -5.06
CA ASP A 126 -2.01 12.40 -5.53
C ASP A 126 -1.62 13.32 -4.35
N LEU A 127 -2.31 13.19 -3.22
CA LEU A 127 -1.96 13.90 -1.98
C LEU A 127 -0.58 13.47 -1.47
N PHE A 128 -0.27 12.17 -1.53
CA PHE A 128 1.01 11.62 -1.10
C PHE A 128 2.15 12.19 -1.95
N LEU A 129 2.02 12.18 -3.28
CA LEU A 129 3.03 12.73 -4.18
C LEU A 129 3.25 14.24 -3.93
N ALA A 130 2.17 15.00 -3.76
CA ALA A 130 2.26 16.43 -3.45
C ALA A 130 2.96 16.70 -2.10
N ALA A 131 2.67 15.90 -1.08
CA ALA A 131 3.31 16.00 0.23
C ALA A 131 4.80 15.61 0.17
N TYR A 132 5.13 14.55 -0.58
CA TYR A 132 6.51 14.11 -0.78
C TYR A 132 7.35 15.17 -1.48
N GLN A 133 6.83 15.81 -2.53
CA GLN A 133 7.51 16.92 -3.21
C GLN A 133 7.80 18.09 -2.26
N LYS A 134 6.84 18.50 -1.43
CA LYS A 134 7.05 19.56 -0.43
C LYS A 134 8.13 19.18 0.59
N TYR A 135 8.11 17.94 1.06
CA TYR A 135 9.13 17.42 1.97
C TYR A 135 10.53 17.48 1.34
N ARG A 136 10.66 17.04 0.08
CA ARG A 136 11.91 17.09 -0.70
C ARG A 136 12.45 18.52 -0.82
N MET A 137 11.61 19.48 -1.16
CA MET A 137 12.01 20.90 -1.22
C MET A 137 12.48 21.44 0.14
N THR A 138 11.88 20.97 1.24
CA THR A 138 12.23 21.39 2.60
C THR A 138 13.57 20.82 3.06
N ILE A 139 13.90 19.58 2.69
CA ILE A 139 15.19 18.99 3.03
C ILE A 139 16.33 19.55 2.18
N THR A 140 16.08 19.87 0.89
CA THR A 140 17.09 20.46 0.00
C THR A 140 17.42 21.89 0.43
N SER A 141 16.42 22.71 0.76
CA SER A 141 16.66 24.09 1.24
C SER A 141 17.40 24.16 2.58
N LYS A 142 17.33 23.10 3.40
CA LYS A 142 18.16 22.96 4.63
C LYS A 142 19.60 22.54 4.34
N LYS A 143 19.86 21.89 3.20
CA LYS A 143 21.21 21.51 2.75
C LYS A 143 21.99 22.70 2.16
N ASP A 144 21.35 23.81 1.80
CA ASP A 144 22.08 25.03 1.38
C ASP A 144 22.68 25.82 2.57
N SER A 145 22.64 25.27 3.78
CA SER A 145 23.39 25.74 4.94
C SER A 145 24.86 25.27 4.85
N PRO A 146 25.87 26.11 5.17
CA PRO A 146 27.30 25.88 4.88
C PRO A 146 27.98 24.69 5.58
N TYR A 147 27.21 23.77 6.18
CA TYR A 147 27.68 22.55 6.85
C TYR A 147 27.34 21.24 6.10
N SER A 148 26.73 21.28 4.90
CA SER A 148 26.12 20.09 4.26
C SER A 148 26.99 19.31 3.26
N ALA A 149 28.21 19.77 2.95
CA ALA A 149 29.06 19.21 1.89
C ALA A 149 29.42 17.71 2.06
N VAL A 150 29.17 17.14 3.23
CA VAL A 150 29.41 15.71 3.51
C VAL A 150 28.26 14.81 3.04
N ALA A 151 27.04 15.36 2.84
CA ALA A 151 25.85 14.59 2.48
C ALA A 151 25.71 14.32 0.96
N GLU A 152 26.36 15.12 0.11
CA GLU A 152 26.34 14.91 -1.35
C GLU A 152 27.34 13.83 -1.79
N ALA A 153 28.44 13.65 -1.05
CA ALA A 153 29.43 12.62 -1.32
C ALA A 153 28.92 11.19 -1.06
N GLN A 154 27.85 11.02 -0.28
CA GLN A 154 27.22 9.70 -0.06
C GLN A 154 26.17 9.33 -1.12
N MET A 155 25.69 10.29 -1.92
CA MET A 155 24.77 10.02 -3.05
C MET A 155 25.50 9.72 -4.37
N SER A 156 26.79 10.06 -4.49
CA SER A 156 27.58 9.84 -5.71
C SER A 156 28.33 8.52 -5.77
N HIS A 157 28.30 7.72 -4.71
CA HIS A 157 28.90 6.38 -4.65
C HIS A 157 27.84 5.29 -4.91
N MET A 158 27.15 5.40 -6.04
CA MET A 158 26.11 4.45 -6.47
C MET A 158 26.75 3.16 -7.00
N SER A 159 26.26 2.02 -6.50
CA SER A 159 26.64 0.73 -7.07
C SER A 159 25.98 0.58 -8.46
N VAL A 160 26.74 0.07 -9.43
CA VAL A 160 26.24 -0.20 -10.81
C VAL A 160 25.02 -1.14 -10.81
N ILE A 161 24.84 -1.89 -9.72
CA ILE A 161 23.79 -2.90 -9.54
C ILE A 161 22.42 -2.25 -9.29
N ASP A 162 22.35 -1.14 -8.55
CA ASP A 162 21.07 -0.50 -8.19
C ASP A 162 20.42 0.19 -9.40
N VAL A 163 21.24 0.77 -10.28
CA VAL A 163 20.78 1.42 -11.53
C VAL A 163 20.23 0.41 -12.53
N ALA A 164 20.85 -0.76 -12.64
CA ALA A 164 20.39 -1.80 -13.56
C ALA A 164 19.01 -2.34 -13.16
N LYS A 165 18.79 -2.60 -11.87
CA LYS A 165 17.50 -3.09 -11.35
C LYS A 165 16.39 -2.03 -11.45
N GLU A 166 16.73 -0.76 -11.23
CA GLU A 166 15.80 0.33 -11.47
C GLU A 166 15.39 0.39 -12.96
N GLY A 167 16.36 0.33 -13.89
CA GLY A 167 16.10 0.32 -15.32
C GLY A 167 15.18 -0.83 -15.75
N GLU A 168 15.45 -2.05 -15.26
CA GLU A 168 14.59 -3.22 -15.52
C GLU A 168 13.15 -3.02 -15.01
N PHE A 169 12.99 -2.42 -13.84
CA PHE A 169 11.67 -2.07 -13.31
C PHE A 169 10.95 -1.05 -14.20
N LEU A 170 11.62 0.04 -14.58
CA LEU A 170 11.03 1.09 -15.40
C LEU A 170 10.58 0.56 -16.77
N ASP A 171 11.42 -0.25 -17.41
CA ASP A 171 11.13 -0.94 -18.68
C ASP A 171 9.93 -1.90 -18.57
N THR A 172 9.88 -2.67 -17.48
CA THR A 172 8.81 -3.64 -17.24
C THR A 172 7.46 -2.96 -17.06
N VAL A 173 7.43 -1.84 -16.32
CA VAL A 173 6.23 -1.03 -16.16
C VAL A 173 5.78 -0.47 -17.51
N GLU A 174 6.69 0.10 -18.30
CA GLU A 174 6.38 0.70 -19.60
C GLU A 174 5.78 -0.30 -20.59
N LYS A 175 6.42 -1.47 -20.75
CA LYS A 175 5.92 -2.56 -21.59
C LYS A 175 4.53 -3.06 -21.18
N ASN A 176 4.22 -3.03 -19.88
CA ASN A 176 2.91 -3.45 -19.36
C ASN A 176 1.83 -2.38 -19.56
N THR A 177 2.19 -1.08 -19.53
CA THR A 177 1.28 0.00 -19.91
C THR A 177 0.92 -0.01 -21.40
N GLU A 178 1.89 -0.27 -22.27
CA GLU A 178 1.67 -0.34 -23.73
C GLU A 178 0.79 -1.53 -24.14
N LYS A 179 0.88 -2.67 -23.44
CA LYS A 179 -0.02 -3.81 -23.71
C LYS A 179 -1.47 -3.51 -23.34
N LYS A 180 -1.75 -2.70 -22.31
CA LYS A 180 -3.12 -2.33 -21.93
C LYS A 180 -3.82 -1.39 -22.93
N THR A 181 -3.10 -0.66 -23.78
CA THR A 181 -3.73 0.25 -24.78
C THR A 181 -4.16 -0.46 -26.08
N THR A 182 -3.81 -1.73 -26.28
CA THR A 182 -4.18 -2.50 -27.50
C THR A 182 -5.43 -3.37 -27.34
N HIS A 183 -6.06 -3.41 -26.17
CA HIS A 183 -7.36 -4.05 -25.97
C HIS A 183 -8.45 -3.00 -25.74
N SER A 184 -8.80 -2.32 -26.84
CA SER A 184 -10.06 -1.59 -27.00
C SER A 184 -11.22 -2.57 -26.86
N TRP A 185 -11.78 -2.67 -25.65
CA TRP A 185 -13.11 -3.25 -25.48
C TRP A 185 -14.13 -2.22 -25.95
N SER A 186 -14.64 -2.44 -27.16
CA SER A 186 -15.82 -1.76 -27.68
C SER A 186 -17.00 -1.98 -26.71
N PHE A 187 -17.33 -0.95 -25.94
CA PHE A 187 -18.57 -0.84 -25.19
C PHE A 187 -19.74 -0.78 -26.17
N PHE A 188 -20.48 -1.89 -26.32
CA PHE A 188 -21.84 -1.85 -26.84
C PHE A 188 -22.78 -1.38 -25.71
N PRO A 189 -23.59 -0.32 -25.89
CA PRO A 189 -24.61 0.03 -24.92
C PRO A 189 -25.79 -0.93 -25.03
N VAL A 190 -26.00 -1.75 -24.00
CA VAL A 190 -27.26 -2.48 -23.81
C VAL A 190 -28.32 -1.48 -23.38
N LYS A 191 -29.29 -1.19 -24.26
CA LYS A 191 -30.51 -0.48 -23.90
C LYS A 191 -31.34 -1.39 -22.99
N VAL A 192 -31.60 -0.94 -21.77
CA VAL A 192 -32.59 -1.57 -20.89
C VAL A 192 -33.92 -0.89 -21.15
N ASP A 193 -34.83 -1.61 -21.82
CA ASP A 193 -36.23 -1.22 -21.96
C ASP A 193 -36.94 -1.40 -20.61
N LEU A 194 -37.44 -0.30 -20.07
CA LEU A 194 -38.30 -0.26 -18.88
C LEU A 194 -39.75 -0.21 -19.36
N ASP A 195 -40.34 -1.36 -19.65
CA ASP A 195 -41.79 -1.48 -19.63
C ASP A 195 -42.24 -2.94 -19.53
N THR A 196 -42.83 -3.32 -18.39
CA THR A 196 -44.12 -4.06 -18.37
C THR A 196 -44.61 -4.26 -16.95
N LYS A 197 -45.71 -3.57 -16.65
CA LYS A 197 -46.69 -3.92 -15.62
C LYS A 197 -47.14 -5.37 -15.77
N LYS A 198 -47.21 -6.13 -14.67
CA LYS A 198 -48.32 -7.08 -14.47
C LYS A 198 -48.60 -7.37 -12.99
N LYS A 199 -49.84 -7.08 -12.60
CA LYS A 199 -50.54 -7.49 -11.37
C LYS A 199 -50.62 -9.02 -11.24
N VAL A 200 -50.49 -9.54 -10.02
CA VAL A 200 -51.22 -10.71 -9.45
C VAL A 200 -51.23 -10.54 -7.92
N SER A 201 -52.25 -9.91 -7.34
CA SER A 201 -53.35 -10.46 -6.51
C SER A 201 -52.95 -11.27 -5.27
N LEU A 202 -53.40 -10.77 -4.11
CA LEU A 202 -53.52 -11.46 -2.82
C LEU A 202 -54.41 -12.71 -2.95
N ASP A 203 -54.14 -13.74 -2.12
CA ASP A 203 -55.16 -14.38 -1.28
C ASP A 203 -54.54 -15.22 -0.13
N TYR A 204 -55.21 -15.10 1.03
CA TYR A 204 -55.37 -15.91 2.25
C TYR A 204 -54.67 -17.29 2.37
N ILE A 205 -54.14 -17.71 3.55
CA ILE A 205 -54.80 -18.44 4.69
C ILE A 205 -53.75 -18.48 5.84
N GLN A 206 -53.91 -17.92 7.05
CA GLN A 206 -54.66 -18.31 8.27
C GLN A 206 -54.32 -19.69 8.92
N THR A 207 -53.71 -19.65 10.13
CA THR A 207 -53.73 -20.64 11.26
C THR A 207 -53.16 -22.06 11.03
N SER A 208 -52.37 -22.68 11.90
CA SER A 208 -52.67 -23.03 13.31
C SER A 208 -51.42 -23.55 14.06
N LEU A 209 -51.53 -23.51 15.40
CA LEU A 209 -50.62 -24.06 16.42
C LEU A 209 -50.20 -25.53 16.24
N THR A 210 -48.99 -25.87 16.71
CA THR A 210 -48.75 -26.89 17.76
C THR A 210 -47.39 -26.67 18.41
#